data_AF-A0A3D5UWM0-F1
#
_entry.id   AF-A0A3D5UWM0-F1
#
_cell.length_a   1.000
_cell.length_b   1.000
_cell.length_c   1.000
_cell.angle_alpha   90.00
_cell.angle_beta   90.00
_cell.angle_gamma   90.00
#
_symmetry.space_group_name_H-M   'P 1'
#
loop_
_entity.id
_entity.type
_entity.pdbx_description
1 polymer ?
#
loop_
_entity_poly.entity_id
_entity_poly.type
_entity_poly.pdbx_seq_one_letter_code
_entity_poly.pdbx_strand_id
1 'polypeptide(L)'
;PFDPVSKRTEAEVEAGGKHFRVAKGAPQVISALCGTASDPAVTAAVDRLAMKGYRTLAVARQDNGAWRFIGLVPLFDPPREDSAATLREAQQMGVGIKMVTGDHEAIAREISGQIGLGQNILVAENVFDDDGKRNRLPAILAADGFARVFPEHKFEIVKTLQDAGHIVGMTGDGVNDAPA
;
A
#
# COMPACT_ATOMS: atom_id res chain seq x y z
N PRO A 1 15.12 -12.33 7.50
CA PRO A 1 14.83 -10.87 7.52
C PRO A 1 13.79 -10.53 6.45
N PHE A 2 13.08 -9.39 6.55
CA PHE A 2 12.24 -8.93 5.44
C PHE A 2 13.14 -8.45 4.30
N ASP A 3 12.81 -8.87 3.08
CA ASP A 3 13.46 -8.43 1.86
C ASP A 3 12.41 -7.72 0.97
N PRO A 4 12.61 -6.42 0.62
CA PRO A 4 11.69 -5.66 -0.21
C PRO A 4 11.45 -6.24 -1.59
N VAL A 5 12.41 -7.03 -2.12
CA VAL A 5 12.31 -7.67 -3.43
C VAL A 5 11.41 -8.89 -3.36
N SER A 6 11.70 -9.81 -2.43
CA SER A 6 10.87 -11.00 -2.25
C SER A 6 9.55 -10.74 -1.52
N LYS A 7 9.37 -9.57 -0.88
CA LYS A 7 8.19 -9.14 -0.11
C LYS A 7 7.69 -10.20 0.90
N ARG A 8 8.63 -10.98 1.46
CA ARG A 8 8.35 -11.99 2.49
C ARG A 8 9.45 -12.07 3.53
N THR A 9 9.14 -12.72 4.64
CA THR A 9 10.07 -13.09 5.70
C THR A 9 9.85 -14.54 6.05
N GLU A 10 10.94 -15.27 6.25
CA GLU A 10 10.93 -16.67 6.66
C GLU A 10 11.64 -16.84 8.01
N ALA A 11 11.22 -17.84 8.77
CA ALA A 11 11.86 -18.23 10.02
C ALA A 11 11.84 -19.75 10.19
N GLU A 12 12.91 -20.29 10.77
CA GLU A 12 12.93 -21.64 11.32
C GLU A 12 12.40 -21.59 12.75
N VAL A 13 11.53 -22.53 13.10
CA VAL A 13 10.83 -22.58 14.37
C VAL A 13 11.00 -23.96 14.97
N GLU A 14 11.39 -24.01 16.24
CA GLU A 14 11.34 -25.20 17.08
C GLU A 14 10.18 -25.05 18.08
N ALA A 15 9.20 -25.93 18.01
CA ALA A 15 8.08 -25.94 18.95
C ALA A 15 7.57 -27.37 19.16
N GLY A 16 7.42 -27.77 20.44
CA GLY A 16 6.92 -29.10 20.80
C GLY A 16 7.78 -30.25 20.25
N GLY A 17 9.11 -30.07 20.21
CA GLY A 17 10.05 -31.07 19.68
C GLY A 17 10.02 -31.23 18.15
N LYS A 18 9.35 -30.33 17.42
CA LYS A 18 9.32 -30.31 15.96
C LYS A 18 10.04 -29.08 15.43
N HIS A 19 10.84 -29.28 14.39
CA HIS A 19 11.45 -28.22 13.60
C HIS A 19 10.66 -28.04 12.30
N PHE A 20 10.26 -26.81 12.00
CA PHE A 20 9.57 -26.47 10.76
C PHE A 20 9.89 -25.03 10.35
N ARG A 21 9.63 -24.68 9.08
CA ARG A 21 9.78 -23.32 8.58
C ARG A 21 8.42 -22.65 8.43
N VAL A 22 8.40 -21.34 8.66
CA VAL A 22 7.23 -20.49 8.43
C VAL A 22 7.63 -19.32 7.54
N ALA A 23 6.66 -18.84 6.76
CA ALA A 23 6.79 -17.65 5.95
C ALA A 23 5.60 -16.73 6.19
N LYS A 24 5.85 -15.43 6.26
CA LYS A 24 4.81 -14.39 6.19
C LYS A 24 5.18 -13.36 5.13
N GLY A 25 4.18 -12.80 4.45
CA GLY A 25 4.44 -11.82 3.40
C GLY A 25 3.19 -11.36 2.68
N ALA A 26 3.40 -10.70 1.56
CA ALA A 26 2.31 -10.28 0.68
C ALA A 26 1.50 -11.51 0.19
N PRO A 27 0.15 -11.46 0.18
CA PRO A 27 -0.68 -12.61 -0.16
C PRO A 27 -0.32 -13.30 -1.47
N GLN A 28 -0.08 -12.52 -2.53
CA GLN A 28 0.32 -13.02 -3.84
C GLN A 28 1.66 -13.78 -3.83
N VAL A 29 2.62 -13.33 -3.01
CA VAL A 29 3.93 -13.98 -2.89
C VAL A 29 3.81 -15.31 -2.16
N ILE A 30 3.05 -15.33 -1.06
CA ILE A 30 2.88 -16.53 -0.25
C ILE A 30 2.02 -17.56 -0.99
N SER A 31 0.98 -17.13 -1.71
CA SER A 31 0.20 -18.02 -2.57
C SER A 31 1.06 -18.63 -3.68
N ALA A 32 1.93 -17.84 -4.32
CA ALA A 32 2.88 -18.36 -5.31
C ALA A 32 3.86 -19.37 -4.70
N LEU A 33 4.39 -19.10 -3.50
CA LEU A 33 5.27 -20.00 -2.76
C LEU A 33 4.61 -21.36 -2.47
N CYS A 34 3.30 -21.37 -2.22
CA CYS A 34 2.53 -22.58 -1.92
C CYS A 34 1.95 -23.30 -3.15
N GLY A 35 2.19 -22.79 -4.36
CA GLY A 35 1.56 -23.31 -5.58
C GLY A 35 0.06 -23.01 -5.69
N THR A 36 -0.47 -22.09 -4.88
CA THR A 36 -1.88 -21.68 -4.83
C THR A 36 -2.12 -20.28 -5.43
N ALA A 37 -1.21 -19.79 -6.26
CA ALA A 37 -1.27 -18.44 -6.85
C ALA A 37 -2.60 -18.15 -7.57
N SER A 38 -3.20 -19.18 -8.18
CA SER A 38 -4.42 -19.05 -8.97
C SER A 38 -5.69 -19.40 -8.19
N ASP A 39 -5.63 -19.58 -6.86
CA ASP A 39 -6.81 -19.89 -6.05
C ASP A 39 -7.73 -18.65 -5.93
N PRO A 40 -8.92 -18.65 -6.56
CA PRO A 40 -9.82 -17.51 -6.54
C PRO A 40 -10.34 -17.18 -5.14
N ALA A 41 -10.36 -18.16 -4.23
CA ALA A 41 -10.85 -17.96 -2.87
C ALA A 41 -9.90 -17.05 -2.06
N VAL A 42 -8.59 -17.16 -2.26
CA VAL A 42 -7.60 -16.31 -1.58
C VAL A 42 -7.73 -14.87 -2.08
N THR A 43 -7.79 -14.67 -3.40
CA THR A 43 -7.97 -13.33 -4.00
C THR A 43 -9.26 -12.68 -3.52
N ALA A 44 -10.39 -13.39 -3.57
CA ALA A 44 -11.67 -12.87 -3.11
C ALA A 44 -11.69 -12.54 -1.60
N ALA A 45 -10.94 -13.27 -0.78
CA ALA A 45 -10.81 -12.98 0.65
C ALA A 45 -9.97 -11.72 0.89
N VAL A 46 -8.85 -11.56 0.16
CA VAL A 46 -8.01 -10.34 0.22
C VAL A 46 -8.80 -9.12 -0.22
N ASP A 47 -9.54 -9.20 -1.32
CA ASP A 47 -10.36 -8.07 -1.81
C ASP A 47 -11.44 -7.66 -0.81
N ARG A 48 -12.08 -8.65 -0.16
CA ARG A 48 -13.09 -8.39 0.88
C ARG A 48 -12.51 -7.70 2.11
N LEU A 49 -11.29 -8.06 2.50
CA LEU A 49 -10.58 -7.41 3.60
C LEU A 49 -10.13 -6.00 3.22
N ALA A 50 -9.63 -5.83 1.99
CA ALA A 50 -9.21 -4.54 1.46
C ALA A 50 -10.38 -3.53 1.38
N MET A 51 -11.57 -3.98 0.97
CA MET A 51 -12.79 -3.14 0.97
C MET A 51 -13.22 -2.65 2.35
N LYS A 52 -12.71 -3.25 3.42
CA LYS A 52 -12.95 -2.81 4.80
C LYS A 52 -11.74 -2.07 5.39
N GLY A 53 -10.76 -1.71 4.57
CA GLY A 53 -9.55 -1.00 4.99
C GLY A 53 -8.48 -1.87 5.65
N TYR A 54 -8.54 -3.20 5.55
CA TYR A 54 -7.51 -4.07 6.14
C TYR A 54 -6.38 -4.34 5.16
N ARG A 55 -5.15 -4.08 5.61
CA ARG A 55 -3.95 -4.62 4.98
C ARG A 55 -3.83 -6.10 5.32
N THR A 56 -3.62 -6.96 4.32
CA THR A 56 -3.62 -8.41 4.56
C THR A 56 -2.21 -8.99 4.41
N LEU A 57 -1.77 -9.75 5.40
CA LEU A 57 -0.61 -10.64 5.29
C LEU A 57 -1.07 -12.08 5.06
N ALA A 58 -0.32 -12.85 4.30
CA ALA A 58 -0.50 -14.29 4.23
C ALA A 58 0.59 -15.01 5.02
N VAL A 59 0.24 -16.20 5.52
CA VAL A 59 1.13 -17.08 6.27
C VAL A 59 1.18 -18.45 5.61
N ALA A 60 2.38 -19.00 5.50
CA ALA A 60 2.63 -20.35 5.05
C ALA A 60 3.55 -21.09 6.01
N ARG A 61 3.50 -22.42 5.94
CA ARG A 61 4.35 -23.33 6.70
C ARG A 61 4.97 -24.35 5.75
N GLN A 62 6.23 -24.68 5.97
CA GLN A 62 6.89 -25.76 5.25
C GLN A 62 6.90 -27.01 6.13
N ASP A 63 6.30 -28.08 5.62
CA ASP A 63 6.37 -29.42 6.22
C ASP A 63 7.03 -30.36 5.20
N ASN A 64 8.08 -31.07 5.61
CA ASN A 64 8.81 -32.04 4.77
C ASN A 64 9.24 -31.47 3.39
N GLY A 65 9.66 -30.20 3.35
CA GLY A 65 10.11 -29.54 2.13
C GLY A 65 9.01 -28.88 1.27
N ALA A 66 7.73 -29.15 1.53
CA ALA A 66 6.61 -28.57 0.79
C ALA A 66 5.98 -27.39 1.55
N TRP A 67 5.77 -26.26 0.88
CA TRP A 67 5.08 -25.10 1.44
C TRP A 67 3.57 -25.27 1.35
N ARG A 68 2.88 -25.00 2.45
CA ARG A 68 1.43 -25.03 2.57
C ARG A 68 0.92 -23.68 3.01
N PHE A 69 -0.10 -23.18 2.31
CA PHE A 69 -0.83 -21.98 2.69
C PHE A 69 -1.62 -22.24 3.99
N ILE A 70 -1.44 -21.39 5.00
CA ILE A 70 -2.09 -21.54 6.30
C ILE A 70 -3.28 -20.59 6.44
N GLY A 71 -3.12 -19.34 6.03
CA GLY A 71 -4.20 -18.37 6.15
C GLY A 71 -3.79 -16.93 5.92
N LEU A 72 -4.78 -16.05 6.08
CA LEU A 72 -4.66 -14.61 5.99
C LEU A 72 -4.75 -13.99 7.39
N VAL A 73 -3.93 -12.96 7.63
CA VAL A 73 -3.95 -12.14 8.82
C VAL A 73 -4.31 -10.72 8.39
N PRO A 74 -5.55 -10.25 8.66
CA PRO A 74 -5.92 -8.86 8.43
C PRO A 74 -5.30 -7.97 9.50
N LEU A 75 -4.67 -6.89 9.07
CA LEU A 75 -4.10 -5.83 9.88
C LEU A 75 -4.89 -4.56 9.59
N PHE A 76 -5.38 -3.91 10.64
CA PHE A 76 -6.05 -2.63 10.54
C PHE A 76 -5.12 -1.55 11.09
N ASP A 77 -4.92 -0.51 10.30
CA ASP A 77 -4.21 0.69 10.71
C ASP A 77 -5.20 1.86 10.67
N PRO A 78 -5.95 2.09 11.76
CA PRO A 78 -6.97 3.13 11.79
C PRO A 78 -6.34 4.51 11.64
N PRO A 79 -7.04 5.47 10.99
CA PRO A 79 -6.67 6.87 11.10
C PRO A 79 -6.57 7.31 12.56
N ARG A 80 -5.66 8.24 12.84
CA ARG A 80 -5.61 8.86 14.18
C ARG A 80 -6.91 9.65 14.41
N GLU A 81 -7.37 9.70 15.65
CA GLU A 81 -8.62 10.36 16.03
C GLU A 81 -8.68 11.84 15.61
N ASP A 82 -7.53 12.50 15.56
CA ASP A 82 -7.36 13.90 15.17
C ASP A 82 -7.23 14.12 13.66
N SER A 83 -6.98 13.07 12.88
CA SER A 83 -6.63 13.18 11.45
C SER A 83 -7.68 13.97 10.66
N ALA A 84 -8.96 13.63 10.85
CA ALA A 84 -10.04 14.31 10.13
C ALA A 84 -10.16 15.79 10.52
N ALA A 85 -9.88 16.15 11.78
CA ALA A 85 -9.91 17.54 12.22
C ALA A 85 -8.75 18.33 11.61
N THR A 86 -7.54 17.78 11.66
CA THR A 86 -6.33 18.38 11.09
C THR A 86 -6.47 18.62 9.58
N LEU A 87 -7.03 17.64 8.84
CA LEU A 87 -7.26 17.79 7.41
C LEU A 87 -8.22 18.95 7.10
N ARG A 88 -9.33 19.05 7.84
CA ARG A 88 -10.31 20.13 7.66
C ARG A 88 -9.70 21.50 7.93
N GLU A 89 -8.92 21.63 8.99
CA GLU A 89 -8.26 22.89 9.35
C GLU A 89 -7.28 23.33 8.26
N ALA A 90 -6.43 22.41 7.78
CA ALA A 90 -5.49 22.71 6.71
C ALA A 90 -6.21 23.07 5.38
N GLN A 91 -7.30 22.39 5.04
CA GLN A 91 -8.14 22.74 3.88
C GLN A 91 -8.78 24.13 4.02
N GLN A 92 -9.23 24.52 5.21
CA GLN A 92 -9.77 25.87 5.49
C GLN A 92 -8.71 26.97 5.34
N MET A 93 -7.44 26.64 5.54
CA MET A 93 -6.30 27.54 5.29
C MET A 93 -5.90 27.58 3.80
N GLY A 94 -6.60 26.86 2.93
CA GLY A 94 -6.31 26.79 1.49
C GLY A 94 -5.17 25.82 1.14
N VAL A 95 -4.77 24.94 2.07
CA VAL A 95 -3.75 23.93 1.80
C VAL A 95 -4.41 22.70 1.17
N GLY A 96 -4.07 22.41 -0.08
CA GLY A 96 -4.48 21.18 -0.75
C GLY A 96 -3.73 19.99 -0.19
N ILE A 97 -4.45 18.94 0.20
CA ILE A 97 -3.88 17.73 0.81
C ILE A 97 -4.10 16.56 -0.13
N LYS A 98 -3.10 15.69 -0.26
CA LYS A 98 -3.14 14.49 -1.10
C LYS A 98 -2.57 13.31 -0.32
N MET A 99 -3.31 12.21 -0.25
CA MET A 99 -2.82 10.96 0.37
C MET A 99 -1.79 10.30 -0.54
N VAL A 100 -0.73 9.75 0.03
CA VAL A 100 0.30 8.99 -0.70
C VAL A 100 0.56 7.69 0.07
N THR A 101 0.19 6.54 -0.49
CA THR A 101 0.33 5.24 0.18
C THR A 101 0.80 4.12 -0.75
N GLY A 102 1.56 3.17 -0.20
CA GLY A 102 1.93 1.92 -0.86
C GLY A 102 0.82 0.86 -0.86
N ASP A 103 -0.30 1.12 -0.18
CA ASP A 103 -1.43 0.19 -0.10
C ASP A 103 -2.21 0.09 -1.41
N HIS A 104 -3.12 -0.90 -1.45
CA HIS A 104 -4.03 -1.09 -2.56
C HIS A 104 -5.06 0.05 -2.66
N GLU A 105 -5.51 0.36 -3.87
CA GLU A 105 -6.46 1.46 -4.15
C GLU A 105 -7.73 1.40 -3.29
N ALA A 106 -8.28 0.19 -3.11
CA ALA A 106 -9.47 0.00 -2.27
C ALA A 106 -9.26 0.41 -0.81
N ILE A 107 -8.09 0.10 -0.23
CA ILE A 107 -7.74 0.48 1.15
C ILE A 107 -7.55 1.99 1.22
N ALA A 108 -6.77 2.56 0.30
CA ALA A 108 -6.54 4.00 0.23
C ALA A 108 -7.85 4.79 0.10
N ARG A 109 -8.77 4.33 -0.76
CA ARG A 109 -10.08 4.96 -0.97
C ARG A 109 -10.96 4.90 0.27
N GLU A 110 -10.96 3.78 0.97
CA GLU A 110 -11.71 3.61 2.21
C GLU A 110 -11.18 4.54 3.31
N ILE A 111 -9.88 4.50 3.58
CA ILE A 111 -9.23 5.34 4.59
C ILE A 111 -9.37 6.83 4.27
N SER A 112 -9.17 7.22 3.01
CA SER A 112 -9.33 8.60 2.53
C SER A 112 -10.77 9.11 2.69
N GLY A 113 -11.76 8.24 2.47
CA GLY A 113 -13.17 8.56 2.74
C GLY A 113 -13.45 8.75 4.23
N GLN A 114 -12.92 7.87 5.08
CA GLN A 114 -13.12 7.92 6.54
C GLN A 114 -12.59 9.22 7.17
N ILE A 115 -11.47 9.74 6.67
CA ILE A 115 -10.87 10.99 7.17
C ILE A 115 -11.43 12.26 6.51
N GLY A 116 -12.33 12.11 5.53
CA GLY A 116 -12.96 13.23 4.82
C GLY A 116 -12.07 13.92 3.79
N LEU A 117 -11.01 13.24 3.30
CA LEU A 117 -10.13 13.78 2.27
C LEU A 117 -10.77 13.70 0.88
N GLY A 118 -11.56 12.66 0.64
CA GLY A 118 -12.16 12.35 -0.67
C GLY A 118 -11.87 10.92 -1.09
N GLN A 119 -12.37 10.51 -2.26
CA GLN A 119 -12.26 9.11 -2.75
C GLN A 119 -11.70 9.02 -4.17
N ASN A 120 -11.27 10.14 -4.77
CA ASN A 120 -10.62 10.15 -6.06
C ASN A 120 -9.15 9.71 -5.93
N ILE A 121 -8.94 8.41 -5.80
CA ILE A 121 -7.62 7.80 -5.64
C ILE A 121 -7.11 7.28 -6.98
N LEU A 122 -5.92 7.70 -7.37
CA LEU A 122 -5.24 7.20 -8.57
C LEU A 122 -4.25 6.09 -8.21
N VAL A 123 -4.10 5.09 -9.09
CA VAL A 123 -3.01 4.12 -8.99
C VAL A 123 -1.78 4.74 -9.65
N ALA A 124 -0.67 4.84 -8.91
CA ALA A 124 0.52 5.56 -9.35
C ALA A 124 1.08 5.04 -10.68
N GLU A 125 1.23 3.72 -10.82
CA GLU A 125 1.67 3.05 -12.06
C GLU A 125 0.86 3.52 -13.28
N ASN A 126 -0.46 3.62 -13.17
CA ASN A 126 -1.33 4.06 -14.28
C ASN A 126 -1.15 5.54 -14.67
N VAL A 127 -0.56 6.36 -13.79
CA VAL A 127 -0.30 7.78 -14.01
C VAL A 127 1.11 8.03 -14.55
N PHE A 128 2.07 7.19 -14.14
CA PHE A 128 3.49 7.41 -14.34
C PHE A 128 4.17 6.43 -15.32
N ASP A 129 3.56 5.28 -15.64
CA ASP A 129 4.15 4.26 -16.55
C ASP A 129 3.91 4.53 -18.05
N ASP A 130 3.28 5.64 -18.44
CA ASP A 130 3.21 6.05 -19.86
C ASP A 130 4.50 6.77 -20.28
N ASP A 131 4.85 6.76 -21.57
CA ASP A 131 6.12 7.28 -22.14
C ASP A 131 6.31 8.82 -22.01
N GLY A 132 5.67 9.48 -21.04
CA GLY A 132 5.69 10.93 -20.86
C GLY A 132 4.85 11.70 -21.89
N LYS A 133 4.09 11.00 -22.75
CA LYS A 133 3.31 11.62 -23.84
C LYS A 133 2.01 12.28 -23.36
N ARG A 134 1.50 11.90 -22.20
CA ARG A 134 0.21 12.37 -21.68
C ARG A 134 0.39 13.46 -20.63
N ASN A 135 -0.31 14.59 -20.77
CA ASN A 135 -0.37 15.60 -19.72
C ASN A 135 -1.10 15.04 -18.50
N ARG A 136 -0.33 14.71 -17.46
CA ARG A 136 -0.80 14.12 -16.19
C ARG A 136 -1.23 15.14 -15.14
N LEU A 137 -0.87 16.42 -15.32
CA LEU A 137 -1.13 17.47 -14.34
C LEU A 137 -2.62 17.60 -13.95
N PRO A 138 -3.59 17.63 -14.89
CA PRO A 138 -5.00 17.76 -14.52
C PRO A 138 -5.50 16.61 -13.63
N ALA A 139 -5.05 15.39 -13.90
CA ALA A 139 -5.41 14.23 -13.08
C ALA A 139 -4.78 14.30 -11.69
N ILE A 140 -3.49 14.66 -11.61
CA ILE A 140 -2.76 14.84 -10.35
C ILE A 140 -3.40 15.94 -9.49
N LEU A 141 -3.80 17.07 -10.09
CA LEU A 141 -4.46 18.17 -9.38
C LEU A 141 -5.83 17.75 -8.83
N ALA A 142 -6.62 17.01 -9.61
CA ALA A 142 -7.94 16.55 -9.20
C ALA A 142 -7.91 15.37 -8.19
N ALA A 143 -6.79 14.64 -8.08
CA ALA A 143 -6.68 13.48 -7.20
C ALA A 143 -6.68 13.86 -5.72
N ASP A 144 -7.39 13.09 -4.91
CA ASP A 144 -7.37 13.15 -3.44
C ASP A 144 -6.21 12.32 -2.88
N GLY A 145 -5.69 11.37 -3.67
CA GLY A 145 -4.52 10.59 -3.29
C GLY A 145 -4.04 9.60 -4.34
N PHE A 146 -2.95 8.93 -3.99
CA PHE A 146 -2.24 7.96 -4.82
C PHE A 146 -2.01 6.67 -4.05
N ALA A 147 -2.34 5.54 -4.68
CA ALA A 147 -2.17 4.19 -4.16
C ALA A 147 -1.07 3.43 -4.92
N ARG A 148 -0.56 2.36 -4.31
CA ARG A 148 0.57 1.55 -4.82
C ARG A 148 1.80 2.40 -5.18
N VAL A 149 2.05 3.42 -4.36
CA VAL A 149 3.14 4.37 -4.59
C VAL A 149 4.48 3.70 -4.25
N PHE A 150 5.40 3.75 -5.20
CA PHE A 150 6.81 3.42 -5.02
C PHE A 150 7.64 4.70 -4.79
N PRO A 151 8.87 4.60 -4.26
CA PRO A 151 9.71 5.77 -4.00
C PRO A 151 9.86 6.71 -5.21
N GLU A 152 9.98 6.15 -6.42
CA GLU A 152 10.13 6.90 -7.67
C GLU A 152 8.86 7.73 -7.97
N HIS A 153 7.68 7.16 -7.73
CA HIS A 153 6.40 7.84 -7.93
C HIS A 153 6.24 9.05 -6.99
N LYS A 154 6.78 9.00 -5.77
CA LYS A 154 6.73 10.12 -4.82
C LYS A 154 7.41 11.35 -5.40
N PHE A 155 8.63 11.17 -5.90
CA PHE A 155 9.40 12.21 -6.57
C PHE A 155 8.65 12.76 -7.78
N GLU A 156 8.06 11.90 -8.61
CA GLU A 156 7.33 12.36 -9.80
C GLU A 156 6.06 13.16 -9.49
N ILE A 157 5.32 12.79 -8.44
CA ILE A 157 4.15 13.54 -7.96
C ILE A 157 4.58 14.95 -7.53
N VAL A 158 5.58 15.03 -6.65
CA VAL A 158 6.09 16.30 -6.10
C VAL A 158 6.62 17.18 -7.23
N LYS A 159 7.49 16.63 -8.08
CA LYS A 159 8.07 17.37 -9.20
C LYS A 159 7.01 17.90 -10.15
N THR A 160 6.00 17.08 -10.51
CA THR A 160 4.94 17.53 -11.41
C THR A 160 4.13 18.70 -10.83
N LEU A 161 3.88 18.69 -9.51
CA LEU A 161 3.20 19.79 -8.82
C LEU A 161 4.08 21.04 -8.70
N GLN A 162 5.37 20.87 -8.42
CA GLN A 162 6.34 21.96 -8.36
C GLN A 162 6.55 22.63 -9.73
N ASP A 163 6.66 21.85 -10.81
CA ASP A 163 6.78 22.33 -12.18
C ASP A 163 5.52 23.13 -12.61
N ALA A 164 4.37 22.85 -11.99
CA ALA A 164 3.13 23.61 -12.15
C ALA A 164 3.02 24.84 -11.22
N GLY A 165 4.07 25.14 -10.43
CA GLY A 165 4.15 26.33 -9.57
C GLY A 165 3.60 26.16 -8.17
N HIS A 166 3.25 24.94 -7.73
CA HIS A 166 2.80 24.70 -6.36
C HIS A 166 3.97 24.60 -5.38
N ILE A 167 3.80 25.18 -4.19
CA ILE A 167 4.67 24.90 -3.05
C ILE A 167 4.19 23.59 -2.43
N VAL A 168 5.05 22.57 -2.41
CA VAL A 168 4.69 21.21 -1.97
C VAL A 168 5.43 20.89 -0.69
N GLY A 169 4.69 20.54 0.36
CA GLY A 169 5.22 19.89 1.55
C GLY A 169 4.94 18.40 1.47
N MET A 170 5.97 17.57 1.67
CA MET A 170 5.83 16.12 1.69
C MET A 170 6.23 15.57 3.07
N THR A 171 5.41 14.69 3.62
CA THR A 171 5.70 13.96 4.85
C THR A 171 6.21 12.56 4.51
N GLY A 172 7.27 12.12 5.17
CA GLY A 172 7.88 10.81 4.97
C GLY A 172 8.46 10.25 6.27
N ASP A 173 8.44 8.93 6.42
CA ASP A 173 8.91 8.20 7.59
C ASP A 173 10.15 7.32 7.31
N GLY A 174 10.60 7.25 6.06
CA GLY A 174 11.69 6.37 5.63
C GLY A 174 12.85 7.06 4.91
N VAL A 175 14.00 6.38 4.86
CA VAL A 175 15.15 6.74 3.98
C VAL A 175 14.78 6.84 2.50
N ASN A 176 13.70 6.18 2.10
CA ASN A 176 13.15 6.22 0.75
C ASN A 176 12.43 7.54 0.42
N ASP A 177 12.18 8.39 1.41
CA ASP A 177 11.55 9.71 1.24
C ASP A 177 12.59 10.83 1.12
N ALA A 178 13.88 10.53 1.38
CA ALA A 178 14.96 11.51 1.28
C ALA A 178 15.16 12.14 -0.11
N PRO A 179 14.89 11.46 -1.24
CA PRO A 179 15.02 12.07 -2.57
C PRO A 179 13.82 12.93 -3.00
N ALA A 180 12.69 12.83 -2.30
CA ALA A 180 11.41 13.44 -2.69
C ALA A 180 11.28 14.91 -2.26
#